data_AF-A0A523YN84-F1
#
_entry.id   AF-A0A523YN84-F1
#
_cell.length_a   1.000
_cell.length_b   1.000
_cell.length_c   1.000
_cell.angle_alpha   90.00
_cell.angle_beta   90.00
_cell.angle_gamma   90.00
#
_symmetry.space_group_name_H-M   'P 1'
#
loop_
_entity.id
_entity.type
_entity.pdbx_description
1 polymer ?
#
loop_
_entity_poly.entity_id
_entity_poly.type
_entity_poly.pdbx_seq_one_letter_code
_entity_poly.pdbx_strand_id
1 'polypeptide(L)' 'MRVLIVDDAIFVRRMLSDVLESGGHTVCDEAMTGKEAMERYKDLKPDLIEK' A
#
# COMPACT_ATOMS: atom_id res chain seq x y z
N MET A 1 -4.26 -10.74 -3.09
CA MET A 1 -4.77 -9.37 -3.27
C MET A 1 -3.58 -8.43 -3.23
N ARG A 2 -3.44 -7.57 -4.22
CA ARG A 2 -2.38 -6.56 -4.31
C ARG A 2 -2.84 -5.29 -3.62
N VAL A 3 -2.10 -4.86 -2.59
CA VAL A 3 -2.47 -3.73 -1.75
C VAL A 3 -1.47 -2.60 -1.94
N LEU A 4 -1.98 -1.39 -2.14
CA LEU A 4 -1.21 -0.15 -2.12
C LEU A 4 -1.46 0.55 -0.78
N ILE A 5 -0.42 0.72 0.02
CA ILE A 5 -0.52 1.36 1.34
C ILE A 5 -0.22 2.86 1.19
N VAL A 6 -1.05 3.71 1.80
CA VAL A 6 -0.95 5.16 1.72
C VAL A 6 -0.90 5.78 3.11
N ASP A 7 0.30 5.95 3.66
CA ASP A 7 0.48 6.49 5.01
C ASP A 7 1.76 7.33 5.08
N ASP A 8 1.75 8.45 5.80
CA ASP A 8 2.89 9.35 5.92
C ASP A 8 3.95 8.84 6.92
N ALA A 9 3.56 7.97 7.85
CA ALA A 9 4.43 7.36 8.84
C ALA A 9 5.04 6.03 8.36
N ILE A 10 6.36 6.02 8.19
CA ILE A 10 7.14 4.84 7.76
C ILE A 10 6.93 3.63 8.68
N PHE A 11 6.74 3.86 9.98
CA PHE A 11 6.53 2.79 10.95
C PHE A 11 5.20 2.06 10.72
N VAL A 12 4.13 2.80 10.43
CA VAL A 12 2.80 2.24 10.18
C VAL A 12 2.83 1.40 8.92
N ARG A 13 3.48 1.88 7.85
CA ARG A 13 3.63 1.12 6.60
C ARG A 13 4.30 -0.22 6.79
N ARG A 14 5.39 -0.29 7.57
CA ARG A 14 6.06 -1.57 7.86
C ARG A 14 5.16 -2.53 8.62
N MET A 15 4.49 -2.05 9.67
CA MET A 15 3.56 -2.88 10.45
C MET A 15 2.40 -3.40 9.59
N LEU A 16 1.81 -2.54 8.75
CA LEU A 16 0.74 -2.94 7.83
C LEU A 16 1.23 -3.93 6.77
N SER A 17 2.40 -3.70 6.20
CA SER A 17 3.01 -4.63 5.24
C SER A 17 3.19 -6.01 5.86
N ASP A 18 3.76 -6.11 7.07
CA ASP A 18 3.95 -7.38 7.76
C ASP A 18 2.61 -8.10 8.03
N VAL A 19 1.58 -7.37 8.46
CA VAL A 19 0.24 -7.93 8.73
C VAL A 19 -0.43 -8.40 7.45
N LEU A 20 -0.37 -7.59 6.39
CA LEU A 20 -0.97 -7.91 5.09
C LEU A 20 -0.29 -9.12 4.44
N GLU A 21 1.03 -9.16 4.46
CA GLU A 21 1.81 -10.30 3.95
C GLU A 21 1.54 -11.57 4.76
N SER A 22 1.48 -11.47 6.10
CA SER A 22 1.08 -12.60 6.96
C SER A 22 -0.35 -13.08 6.69
N GLY A 23 -1.22 -12.21 6.19
CA GLY A 23 -2.58 -12.53 5.77
C GLY A 23 -2.69 -13.13 4.36
N GLY A 24 -1.58 -13.31 3.65
CA GLY A 24 -1.57 -13.80 2.26
C GLY A 24 -1.89 -12.72 1.22
N HIS A 25 -1.81 -11.44 1.60
CA HIS A 25 -1.84 -10.33 0.67
C HIS A 25 -0.42 -9.98 0.22
N THR A 26 -0.31 -9.18 -0.84
CA THR A 26 0.98 -8.72 -1.36
C THR A 26 0.95 -7.22 -1.44
N VAL A 27 1.85 -6.56 -0.73
CA VAL A 27 2.00 -5.11 -0.85
C VAL A 27 2.70 -4.82 -2.17
N CYS A 28 1.98 -4.19 -3.10
CA CYS A 28 2.55 -3.90 -4.40
C CYS A 28 3.38 -2.63 -4.41
N ASP A 29 3.07 -1.67 -3.52
CA ASP A 29 3.86 -0.46 -3.30
C ASP A 29 3.35 0.31 -2.07
N GLU A 30 4.09 1.37 -1.72
CA GLU A 30 3.79 2.31 -0.65
C GLU A 30 3.77 3.74 -1.20
N ALA A 31 2.85 4.55 -0.72
CA ALA A 31 2.76 5.98 -1.01
C ALA A 31 2.65 6.79 0.28
N MET A 32 3.18 8.01 0.28
CA MET A 32 3.11 8.91 1.44
C MET A 32 1.94 9.88 1.36
N THR A 33 1.32 10.03 0.18
CA THR A 33 0.21 10.95 -0.04
C THR A 33 -0.81 10.35 -1.00
N GLY A 34 -2.07 10.80 -0.89
CA GLY A 34 -3.11 10.38 -1.82
C GLY A 34 -2.80 10.71 -3.29
N LYS A 35 -2.03 11.79 -3.55
CA LYS A 35 -1.62 12.13 -4.90
C LYS A 35 -0.65 11.10 -5.47
N GLU A 36 0.38 10.75 -4.72
CA GLU A 36 1.34 9.72 -5.10
C GLU A 36 0.64 8.37 -5.29
N ALA A 37 -0.27 8.01 -4.38
CA ALA A 37 -1.06 6.79 -4.49
C ALA A 37 -1.86 6.73 -5.79
N MET A 38 -2.47 7.85 -6.21
CA MET A 38 -3.23 7.95 -7.46
C MET A 38 -2.35 7.85 -8.70
N GLU A 39 -1.11 8.35 -8.64
CA GLU A 39 -0.13 8.18 -9.72
C GLU A 39 0.27 6.70 -9.82
N ARG A 40 0.65 6.08 -8.71
CA ARG A 40 1.04 4.67 -8.65
C ARG A 40 -0.09 3.70 -8.96
N TYR A 41 -1.34 4.04 -8.62
CA TYR A 41 -2.52 3.22 -8.92
C TYR A 41 -2.66 2.95 -10.44
N LYS A 42 -2.34 3.94 -11.28
CA LYS A 42 -2.46 3.81 -12.74
C LYS A 42 -1.49 2.77 -13.30
N ASP A 43 -0.28 2.73 -12.76
CA ASP A 43 0.79 1.84 -13.22
C ASP A 43 0.66 0.45 -12.59
N LEU A 44 0.36 0.40 -11.29
CA LEU A 44 0.35 -0.83 -10.52
C LEU A 44 -0.97 -1.57 -10.55
N LYS A 45 -2.10 -0.87 -10.70
CA LYS A 45 -3.46 -1.44 -10.63
C LYS A 45 -3.64 -2.36 -9.41
N PRO A 46 -3.52 -1.84 -8.18
CA PRO A 46 -3.80 -2.61 -6.97
C PRO A 46 -5.28 -2.99 -6.89
N ASP A 47 -5.58 -4.07 -6.18
CA ASP A 47 -6.95 -4.51 -5.90
C ASP A 47 -7.58 -3.70 -4.76
N LEU A 48 -6.75 -3.21 -3.83
CA LEU A 48 -7.15 -2.43 -2.66
C LEU A 48 -6.15 -1.30 -2.40
N ILE A 49 -6.67 -0.13 -2.04
CA ILE A 49 -5.88 0.98 -1.50
C ILE A 49 -6.25 1.11 -0.02
N GLU A 50 -5.25 1.00 0.84
CA GLU A 50 -5.39 1.24 2.29
C GLU A 50 -4.78 2.62 2.62
N LYS A 51 -5.50 3.45 3.37
CA LYS A 51 -5.15 4.86 3.65
C LYS A 51 -5.38 5.17 5.12
#